data_AF-A0A924F603-F1
#
_entry.id   AF-A0A924F603-F1
#
_cell.length_a   1.000
_cell.length_b   1.000
_cell.length_c   1.000
_cell.angle_alpha   90.00
_cell.angle_beta   90.00
_cell.angle_gamma   90.00
#
_symmetry.space_group_name_H-M   'P 1'
#
loop_
_entity.id
_entity.type
_entity.pdbx_description
1 polymer ?
#
loop_
_entity_poly.entity_id
_entity_poly.type
_entity_poly.pdbx_seq_one_letter_code
_entity_poly.pdbx_strand_id
1 'polypeptide(L)'
;MVKKLSYLNIAFAIAYFLLYLLNSTSFAMIGILVVIIFNAVVLKHLEKDEPFKSVHFVMGATNIFFAGFMTLWVGHIVISSINYHYFGNTWFYITFTSLFIISILTHFILVLRIGRTINQ
;
A
#
# COMPACT_ATOMS: atom_id res chain seq x y z
N MET A 1 -5.80 16.38 -0.25
CA MET A 1 -4.97 15.43 -1.02
C MET A 1 -4.89 14.06 -0.35
N VAL A 2 -4.48 13.99 0.93
CA VAL A 2 -4.34 12.71 1.65
C VAL A 2 -5.63 11.89 1.73
N LYS A 3 -6.80 12.51 1.94
CA LYS A 3 -8.11 11.81 1.87
C LYS A 3 -8.30 11.04 0.56
N LYS A 4 -8.01 11.67 -0.59
CA LYS A 4 -8.14 11.03 -1.91
C LYS A 4 -7.18 9.84 -2.07
N LEU A 5 -5.94 9.99 -1.61
CA LEU A 5 -4.96 8.91 -1.62
C LEU A 5 -5.35 7.76 -0.67
N SER A 6 -6.00 8.05 0.46
CA SER A 6 -6.52 6.99 1.34
C SER A 6 -7.56 6.13 0.64
N TYR A 7 -8.53 6.74 -0.04
CA TYR A 7 -9.51 5.99 -0.84
C TYR A 7 -8.86 5.23 -1.99
N LEU A 8 -7.88 5.84 -2.68
CA LEU A 8 -7.15 5.18 -3.75
C LEU A 8 -6.38 3.95 -3.25
N ASN A 9 -5.68 4.06 -2.12
CA ASN A 9 -4.97 2.95 -1.51
C ASN A 9 -5.92 1.82 -1.09
N ILE A 10 -7.09 2.13 -0.55
CA ILE A 10 -8.11 1.12 -0.23
C ILE A 10 -8.60 0.43 -1.51
N ALA A 11 -8.90 1.21 -2.56
CA ALA A 11 -9.34 0.65 -3.84
C ALA A 11 -8.26 -0.26 -4.46
N PHE A 12 -7.00 0.17 -4.47
CA PHE A 12 -5.89 -0.66 -4.92
C PHE A 12 -5.69 -1.90 -4.06
N ALA A 13 -5.85 -1.80 -2.74
CA ALA A 13 -5.73 -2.94 -1.85
C ALA A 13 -6.80 -4.00 -2.15
N ILE A 14 -8.06 -3.57 -2.35
CA ILE A 14 -9.17 -4.45 -2.73
C ILE A 14 -8.92 -5.05 -4.12
N ALA A 15 -8.53 -4.25 -5.10
CA ALA A 15 -8.25 -4.73 -6.46
C ALA A 15 -7.06 -5.71 -6.49
N TYR A 16 -5.98 -5.42 -5.76
CA TYR A 16 -4.84 -6.33 -5.61
C TYR A 16 -5.28 -7.67 -4.99
N PHE A 17 -6.16 -7.61 -3.99
CA PHE A 17 -6.72 -8.79 -3.37
C PHE A 17 -7.50 -9.65 -4.37
N LEU A 18 -8.45 -9.04 -5.08
CA LEU A 18 -9.31 -9.73 -6.05
C LEU A 18 -8.55 -10.28 -7.25
N LEU A 19 -7.52 -9.58 -7.71
CA LEU A 19 -6.79 -9.97 -8.92
C LEU A 19 -5.72 -11.03 -8.65
N TYR A 20 -5.07 -10.99 -7.47
CA TYR A 20 -3.81 -11.73 -7.28
C TYR A 20 -3.75 -12.57 -6.00
N LEU A 21 -4.64 -12.35 -5.02
CA LEU A 21 -4.55 -13.01 -3.71
C LEU A 21 -5.62 -14.04 -3.41
N LEU A 22 -6.62 -14.23 -4.28
CA LEU A 22 -7.70 -15.20 -4.04
C LEU A 22 -7.21 -16.62 -3.71
N ASN A 23 -6.04 -17.00 -4.24
CA ASN A 23 -5.41 -18.31 -4.02
C ASN A 23 -4.02 -18.22 -3.34
N SER A 24 -3.70 -17.09 -2.72
CA SER A 24 -2.35 -16.79 -2.22
C SER A 24 -2.20 -16.99 -0.71
N THR A 25 -0.96 -16.97 -0.23
CA THR A 25 -0.57 -17.18 1.17
C THR A 25 -1.09 -16.09 2.11
N SER A 26 -1.29 -16.46 3.38
CA SER A 26 -1.85 -15.60 4.44
C SER A 26 -1.10 -14.28 4.67
N PHE A 27 0.20 -14.21 4.36
CA PHE A 27 1.02 -13.04 4.70
C PHE A 27 0.70 -11.80 3.85
N ALA A 28 0.48 -11.99 2.55
CA ALA A 28 0.11 -10.89 1.67
C ALA A 28 -1.34 -10.42 1.93
N MET A 29 -2.23 -11.32 2.36
CA MET A 29 -3.58 -10.94 2.83
C MET A 29 -3.52 -10.05 4.08
N ILE A 30 -2.67 -10.39 5.06
CA ILE A 30 -2.45 -9.55 6.24
C ILE A 30 -1.94 -8.17 5.84
N GLY A 31 -0.97 -8.10 4.92
CA GLY A 31 -0.45 -6.82 4.42
C GLY A 31 -1.53 -5.93 3.81
N ILE A 32 -2.43 -6.51 2.99
CA ILE A 32 -3.57 -5.79 2.42
C ILE A 32 -4.53 -5.28 3.51
N LEU A 33 -4.84 -6.11 4.50
CA LEU A 33 -5.69 -5.71 5.62
C LEU A 33 -5.09 -4.53 6.38
N VAL A 34 -3.78 -4.57 6.64
CA VAL A 34 -3.05 -3.48 7.31
C VAL A 34 -3.12 -2.19 6.48
N VAL A 35 -2.98 -2.27 5.15
CA VAL A 35 -3.15 -1.12 4.26
C VAL A 35 -4.56 -0.54 4.39
N ILE A 36 -5.60 -1.37 4.35
CA ILE A 36 -6.99 -0.91 4.46
C ILE A 36 -7.23 -0.23 5.82
N ILE A 37 -6.84 -0.89 6.92
CA ILE A 37 -7.04 -0.38 8.28
C ILE A 37 -6.32 0.96 8.46
N PHE A 38 -5.05 1.06 8.07
CA PHE A 38 -4.30 2.30 8.19
C PHE A 38 -4.97 3.45 7.42
N ASN A 39 -5.36 3.22 6.16
CA ASN A 39 -5.97 4.27 5.34
C ASN A 39 -7.36 4.68 5.89
N ALA A 40 -8.13 3.75 6.46
CA ALA A 40 -9.39 4.03 7.15
C ALA A 40 -9.18 4.85 8.43
N VAL A 41 -8.17 4.51 9.24
CA VAL A 41 -7.82 5.28 10.45
C VAL A 41 -7.38 6.70 10.09
N VAL A 42 -6.57 6.85 9.04
CA VAL A 42 -6.16 8.18 8.54
C VAL A 42 -7.38 8.98 8.06
N LEU A 43 -8.32 8.38 7.33
CA LEU A 43 -9.55 9.06 6.92
C LEU A 43 -10.36 9.57 8.12
N LYS A 44 -10.59 8.70 9.11
CA LYS A 44 -11.32 9.05 10.33
C LYS A 44 -10.68 10.24 11.06
N HIS A 45 -9.36 10.28 11.19
CA HIS A 45 -8.68 11.40 11.84
C HIS A 45 -8.78 12.69 11.02
N LEU A 46 -8.66 12.60 9.69
CA LEU A 46 -8.84 13.74 8.79
C LEU A 46 -10.29 14.25 8.72
N GLU A 47 -11.28 13.45 9.11
CA GLU A 47 -12.69 13.86 9.20
C GLU A 47 -13.03 14.50 10.54
N LYS A 48 -12.33 14.09 11.61
CA LYS A 48 -12.52 14.62 12.96
C LYS A 48 -11.55 15.75 13.34
N ASP A 49 -10.66 16.12 12.41
CA ASP A 49 -9.56 17.07 12.64
C ASP A 49 -8.72 16.72 13.89
N GLU A 50 -8.55 15.42 14.17
CA GLU A 50 -7.77 14.92 15.30
C GLU A 50 -6.26 14.87 14.95
N PRO A 51 -5.37 15.26 15.87
CA PRO A 51 -3.93 15.25 15.62
C PRO A 51 -3.39 13.82 15.49
N PHE A 52 -2.44 13.63 14.57
CA PHE A 52 -1.78 12.34 14.38
C PHE A 52 -0.81 12.03 15.54
N LYS A 53 -1.10 10.96 16.28
CA LYS A 53 -0.24 10.43 17.35
C LYS A 53 0.81 9.44 16.84
N SER A 54 1.82 9.14 17.65
CA SER A 54 2.92 8.19 17.35
C SER A 54 2.47 6.83 16.80
N VAL A 55 1.34 6.31 17.29
CA VAL A 55 0.74 5.04 16.81
C VAL A 55 0.47 5.05 15.31
N HIS A 56 0.07 6.20 14.74
CA HIS A 56 -0.18 6.33 13.30
C HIS A 56 1.09 6.16 12.48
N PHE A 57 2.24 6.63 12.98
CA PHE A 57 3.50 6.44 12.28
C PHE A 57 3.98 4.98 12.33
N VAL A 58 3.74 4.29 13.45
CA VAL A 58 4.01 2.85 13.56
C VAL A 58 3.16 2.06 12.56
N MET A 59 1.86 2.37 12.47
CA MET A 59 0.97 1.75 11.46
C MET A 59 1.34 2.13 10.02
N GLY A 60 1.82 3.35 9.80
CA GLY A 60 2.34 3.75 8.49
C GLY A 60 3.62 2.99 8.12
N ALA A 61 4.49 2.70 9.09
CA ALA A 61 5.72 1.94 8.88
C ALA A 61 5.41 0.50 8.45
N THR A 62 4.36 -0.13 8.99
CA THR A 62 3.94 -1.47 8.54
C THR A 62 3.47 -1.46 7.09
N ASN A 63 2.86 -0.38 6.61
CA ASN A 63 2.52 -0.23 5.18
C ASN A 63 3.76 -0.08 4.29
N ILE A 64 4.80 0.62 4.76
CA ILE A 64 6.08 0.68 4.03
C ILE A 64 6.70 -0.70 3.95
N PHE A 65 6.71 -1.45 5.05
CA PHE A 65 7.23 -2.81 5.07
C PHE A 65 6.50 -3.68 4.03
N PHE A 66 5.16 -3.58 3.96
CA PHE A 66 4.38 -4.28 2.93
C PHE A 66 4.70 -3.81 1.51
N ALA A 67 4.91 -2.50 1.29
CA ALA A 67 5.35 -1.99 -0.01
C ALA A 67 6.73 -2.55 -0.42
N GLY A 68 7.65 -2.71 0.54
CA GLY A 68 8.93 -3.37 0.35
C GLY A 68 8.77 -4.84 -0.04
N PHE A 69 7.90 -5.57 0.67
CA PHE A 69 7.54 -6.94 0.33
C PHE A 69 6.99 -7.07 -1.11
N MET A 70 6.06 -6.20 -1.51
CA MET A 70 5.52 -6.19 -2.88
C MET A 70 6.62 -5.88 -3.92
N THR A 71 7.54 -4.98 -3.60
CA THR A 71 8.66 -4.62 -4.48
C THR A 71 9.56 -5.83 -4.76
N LEU A 72 9.91 -6.60 -3.71
CA LEU A 72 10.69 -7.83 -3.86
C LEU A 72 9.96 -8.84 -4.74
N TRP A 73 8.66 -9.03 -4.50
CA TRP A 73 7.83 -9.96 -5.28
C TRP A 73 7.71 -9.59 -6.76
N VAL A 74 7.52 -8.31 -7.06
CA VAL A 74 7.55 -7.79 -8.44
C VAL A 74 8.90 -8.10 -9.09
N GLY A 75 10.01 -7.87 -8.38
CA GLY A 75 11.35 -8.19 -8.88
C GLY A 75 11.52 -9.67 -9.25
N HIS A 76 11.07 -10.57 -8.38
CA HIS A 76 11.07 -12.01 -8.66
C HIS A 76 10.24 -12.37 -9.91
N ILE A 77 9.06 -11.79 -10.05
CA ILE A 77 8.18 -12.04 -11.20
C ILE A 77 8.78 -11.50 -12.50
N VAL A 78 9.43 -10.34 -12.47
CA VAL A 78 10.13 -9.76 -13.63
C VAL A 78 11.26 -10.70 -14.08
N ILE A 79 12.15 -11.10 -13.17
CA ILE A 79 13.27 -12.00 -13.48
C ILE A 79 12.76 -13.33 -14.04
N SER A 80 11.74 -13.92 -13.41
CA SER A 80 11.14 -15.17 -13.86
C SER A 80 10.49 -15.04 -15.24
N SER A 81 9.81 -13.92 -15.51
CA SER A 81 9.15 -13.68 -16.80
C SER A 81 10.14 -13.52 -17.95
N ILE A 82 11.29 -12.87 -17.70
CA ILE A 82 12.37 -12.73 -18.69
C ILE A 82 12.99 -14.10 -19.00
N ASN A 83 13.22 -14.92 -17.97
CA ASN A 83 13.93 -16.19 -18.13
C ASN A 83 13.08 -17.30 -18.76
N TYR A 84 11.77 -17.30 -18.51
CA TYR A 84 10.93 -18.47 -18.83
C TYR A 84 9.66 -18.16 -19.63
N HIS A 85 9.39 -16.91 -20.00
CA HIS A 85 8.16 -16.49 -20.71
C HIS A 85 6.84 -17.04 -20.12
N TYR A 86 6.83 -17.35 -18.81
CA TYR A 86 5.75 -18.13 -18.17
C TYR A 86 4.40 -17.41 -18.09
N PHE A 87 4.39 -16.09 -18.20
CA PHE A 87 3.24 -15.27 -17.80
C PHE A 87 2.80 -14.38 -18.96
N GLY A 88 1.59 -14.61 -19.48
CA GLY A 88 1.03 -13.83 -20.58
C GLY A 88 0.60 -12.40 -20.20
N ASN A 89 0.34 -12.13 -18.91
CA ASN A 89 -0.16 -10.82 -18.44
C ASN A 89 0.72 -10.18 -17.36
N THR A 90 2.03 -10.50 -17.35
CA THR A 90 2.98 -9.99 -16.35
C THR A 90 3.01 -8.46 -16.29
N TRP A 91 2.92 -7.80 -17.45
CA TRP A 91 2.98 -6.35 -17.54
C TRP A 91 1.87 -5.68 -16.76
N PHE A 92 0.65 -6.21 -16.83
CA PHE A 92 -0.47 -5.67 -16.06
C PHE A 92 -0.24 -5.82 -14.56
N TYR A 93 0.24 -6.98 -14.10
CA TYR A 93 0.60 -7.20 -12.70
C TYR A 93 1.70 -6.23 -12.24
N ILE A 94 2.79 -6.10 -13.01
CA ILE A 94 3.92 -5.22 -12.68
C ILE A 94 3.42 -3.77 -12.59
N THR A 95 2.76 -3.26 -13.62
CA THR A 95 2.29 -1.87 -13.66
C THR A 95 1.32 -1.58 -12.51
N PHE A 96 0.34 -2.45 -12.29
CA PHE A 96 -0.63 -2.27 -11.22
C PHE A 96 0.05 -2.27 -9.83
N THR A 97 0.93 -3.23 -9.58
CA THR A 97 1.63 -3.37 -8.30
C THR A 97 2.59 -2.20 -8.06
N SER A 98 3.32 -1.75 -9.09
CA SER A 98 4.19 -0.58 -9.00
C SER A 98 3.41 0.69 -8.68
N LEU A 99 2.26 0.92 -9.34
CA LEU A 99 1.39 2.07 -9.02
C LEU A 99 0.88 2.01 -7.58
N PHE A 100 0.51 0.82 -7.11
CA PHE A 100 0.06 0.63 -5.73
C PHE A 100 1.19 0.93 -4.72
N ILE A 101 2.41 0.42 -4.97
CA ILE A 101 3.60 0.73 -4.17
C ILE A 101 3.84 2.24 -4.10
N ILE A 102 3.86 2.93 -5.25
CA ILE A 102 4.08 4.38 -5.32
C ILE A 102 2.99 5.14 -4.55
N SER A 103 1.73 4.69 -4.64
CA SER A 103 0.61 5.28 -3.91
C SER A 103 0.77 5.15 -2.39
N ILE A 104 1.22 3.97 -1.90
CA ILE A 104 1.52 3.76 -0.47
C ILE A 104 2.65 4.69 0.00
N LEU A 105 3.76 4.74 -0.75
CA LEU A 105 4.92 5.56 -0.39
C LEU A 105 4.58 7.05 -0.37
N THR A 106 3.87 7.52 -1.38
CA THR A 106 3.44 8.92 -1.49
C THR A 106 2.49 9.29 -0.35
N HIS A 107 1.53 8.41 -0.02
CA HIS A 107 0.61 8.62 1.09
C HIS A 107 1.35 8.71 2.43
N PHE A 108 2.30 7.81 2.68
CA PHE A 108 3.10 7.83 3.91
C PHE A 108 3.91 9.11 4.07
N ILE A 109 4.58 9.58 3.01
CA ILE A 109 5.35 10.84 3.02
C ILE A 109 4.44 12.03 3.36
N LEU A 110 3.22 12.06 2.79
CA LEU A 110 2.27 13.14 3.06
C LEU A 110 1.72 13.09 4.50
N VAL A 111 1.43 11.90 5.02
CA VAL A 111 1.00 11.73 6.43
C VAL A 111 2.11 12.18 7.39
N LEU A 112 3.37 11.83 7.12
CA LEU A 112 4.53 12.33 7.87
C LEU A 112 4.63 13.85 7.85
N ARG A 113 4.46 14.46 6.68
CA ARG A 113 4.52 15.91 6.53
C ARG A 113 3.45 16.60 7.38
N ILE A 114 2.20 16.13 7.31
CA ILE A 114 1.08 16.70 8.09
C ILE A 114 1.32 16.54 9.59
N GLY A 115 1.75 15.35 10.02
CA GLY A 115 2.02 15.10 11.43
C GLY A 115 3.13 15.97 12.01
N ARG A 116 4.12 16.38 11.21
CA ARG A 116 5.14 17.35 11.64
C ARG A 116 4.62 18.77 11.79
N THR A 117 3.65 19.18 10.98
CA THR A 117 3.11 20.56 11.00
C THR A 117 2.19 20.80 12.20
N ILE A 118 1.57 19.75 12.75
CA ILE A 118 0.60 19.86 13.87
C ILE A 118 1.31 19.84 15.24
N ASN A 119 2.53 19.30 15.32
CA ASN A 119 3.32 19.26 16.56
C ASN A 119 4.28 20.46 16.72
N GLN A 120 4.15 21.49 15.88
CA GLN A 120 4.83 22.78 15.99
C GLN A 120 3.81 23.85 16.40
#